data_AF-A0A8T3QWR3-F1
#
_entry.id   AF-A0A8T3QWR3-F1
#
_cell.length_a   1.000
_cell.length_b   1.000
_cell.length_c   1.000
_cell.angle_alpha   90.00
_cell.angle_beta   90.00
_cell.angle_gamma   90.00
#
_symmetry.space_group_name_H-M   'P 1'
#
loop_
_entity.id
_entity.type
_entity.pdbx_description
1 polymer ?
#
loop_
_entity_poly.entity_id
_entity_poly.type
_entity_poly.pdbx_seq_one_letter_code
_entity_poly.pdbx_strand_id
1 'polypeptide(L)'
;MQGRAALRDFIDVLTGLPADAFMDEEHSYAADRIRIYAGKGIIARDLPLPQPVIDWPLADLATAGQAVVDRAVDVRCQALTGDDVKTVLPLLQQANGLTTFRSGGQPYGLIVRPLLPGEPDC
;
A
#
# COMPACT_ATOMS: atom_id res chain seq x y z
N MET A 1 -12.61 -17.49 50.79
CA MET A 1 -11.19 -17.49 50.34
C MET A 1 -10.98 -17.98 48.90
N GLN A 2 -11.94 -18.69 48.27
CA GLN A 2 -11.79 -19.28 46.92
C GLN A 2 -11.61 -18.28 45.76
N GLY A 3 -12.37 -17.18 45.71
CA GLY A 3 -12.31 -16.24 44.57
C GLY A 3 -10.96 -15.53 44.40
N ARG A 4 -10.23 -15.29 45.50
CA ARG A 4 -8.89 -14.67 45.46
C ARG A 4 -7.83 -15.65 44.96
N ALA A 5 -8.00 -16.94 45.22
CA ALA A 5 -7.10 -17.96 44.70
C ALA A 5 -7.31 -18.13 43.18
N ALA A 6 -8.56 -18.29 42.75
CA ALA A 6 -8.90 -18.41 41.33
C ALA A 6 -8.44 -17.20 40.49
N LEU A 7 -8.55 -15.98 41.02
CA LEU A 7 -8.06 -14.78 40.34
C LEU A 7 -6.53 -14.77 40.21
N ARG A 8 -5.79 -15.27 41.19
CA ARG A 8 -4.31 -15.33 41.14
C ARG A 8 -3.84 -16.35 40.12
N ASP A 9 -4.43 -17.55 40.12
CA ASP A 9 -4.11 -18.58 39.13
C ASP A 9 -4.35 -18.06 37.71
N PHE A 10 -5.44 -17.33 37.49
CA PHE A 10 -5.73 -16.71 36.20
C PHE A 10 -4.70 -15.65 35.79
N ILE A 11 -4.28 -14.78 36.72
CA ILE A 11 -3.23 -13.78 36.46
C ILE A 11 -1.91 -14.47 36.13
N ASP A 12 -1.52 -15.48 36.89
CA ASP A 12 -0.27 -16.21 36.68
C ASP A 12 -0.24 -16.88 35.29
N VAL A 13 -1.36 -17.43 34.84
CA VAL A 13 -1.50 -17.96 33.47
C VAL A 13 -1.37 -16.86 32.41
N LEU A 14 -1.99 -15.70 32.62
CA LEU A 14 -1.94 -14.60 31.64
C LEU A 14 -0.58 -13.90 31.58
N THR A 15 0.13 -13.79 32.71
CA THR A 15 1.39 -13.03 32.79
C THR A 15 2.63 -13.92 32.73
N GLY A 16 2.47 -15.23 32.89
CA GLY A 16 3.54 -16.23 32.79
C GLY A 16 3.76 -16.77 31.37
N LEU A 17 3.42 -15.99 30.33
CA LEU A 17 3.68 -16.39 28.95
C LEU A 17 5.18 -16.56 28.74
N PRO A 18 5.63 -17.66 28.11
CA PRO A 18 7.05 -17.86 27.86
C PRO A 18 7.55 -16.83 26.85
N ALA A 19 8.83 -16.49 26.91
CA ALA A 19 9.40 -15.40 26.09
C ALA A 19 9.24 -15.64 24.57
N ASP A 20 9.16 -16.90 24.15
CA ASP A 20 8.93 -17.33 22.76
C ASP A 20 7.45 -17.33 22.34
N ALA A 21 6.51 -17.10 23.27
CA ALA A 21 5.11 -16.83 22.94
C ALA A 21 4.88 -15.40 22.46
N PHE A 22 5.88 -14.52 22.61
CA PHE A 22 5.87 -13.19 22.04
C PHE A 22 6.49 -13.24 20.65
N MET A 23 5.78 -12.72 19.65
CA MET A 23 6.41 -12.34 18.39
C MET A 23 7.29 -11.11 18.63
N ASP A 24 8.27 -10.89 17.77
CA ASP A 24 9.21 -9.76 17.83
C ASP A 24 8.49 -8.39 17.94
N GLU A 25 9.25 -7.35 18.31
CA GLU A 25 8.74 -5.98 18.38
C GLU A 25 8.02 -5.56 17.08
N GLU A 26 6.94 -4.80 17.24
CA GLU A 26 6.22 -4.21 16.12
C GLU A 26 7.18 -3.39 15.24
N HIS A 27 7.29 -3.78 13.98
CA HIS A 27 8.06 -3.06 12.98
C HIS A 27 7.21 -2.80 11.74
N SER A 28 7.53 -1.73 11.01
CA SER A 28 6.88 -1.47 9.73
C SER A 28 7.15 -2.59 8.73
N TYR A 29 6.16 -2.92 7.90
CA TYR A 29 6.33 -3.87 6.83
C TYR A 29 7.21 -3.29 5.71
N ALA A 30 8.34 -3.94 5.43
CA ALA A 30 9.20 -3.59 4.31
C ALA A 30 8.73 -4.31 3.04
N ALA A 31 7.80 -3.68 2.31
CA ALA A 31 7.26 -4.25 1.09
C ALA A 31 8.32 -4.35 -0.02
N ASP A 32 8.58 -5.56 -0.48
CA ASP A 32 9.39 -5.86 -1.65
C ASP A 32 8.58 -5.82 -2.97
N ARG A 33 7.24 -5.82 -2.84
CA ARG A 33 6.28 -5.81 -3.93
C ARG A 33 5.13 -4.86 -3.64
N ILE A 34 4.73 -4.09 -4.64
CA ILE A 34 3.66 -3.08 -4.52
C ILE A 34 2.64 -3.33 -5.62
N ARG A 35 1.36 -3.37 -5.28
CA ARG A 35 0.28 -3.30 -6.26
C ARG A 35 -0.15 -1.84 -6.44
N ILE A 36 -0.26 -1.42 -7.69
CA ILE A 36 -0.91 -0.17 -8.06
C ILE A 36 -2.15 -0.43 -8.90
N TYR A 37 -3.18 0.38 -8.69
CA TYR A 37 -4.30 0.52 -9.60
C TYR A 37 -4.24 1.92 -10.21
N ALA A 38 -4.02 1.98 -11.51
CA ALA A 38 -3.97 3.21 -12.26
C ALA A 38 -5.29 3.45 -12.98
N GLY A 39 -5.91 4.59 -12.72
CA GLY A 39 -7.11 5.05 -13.40
C GLY A 39 -6.93 6.48 -13.89
N LYS A 40 -7.79 6.92 -14.81
CA LYS A 40 -7.75 8.29 -15.33
C LYS A 40 -7.85 9.30 -14.18
N GLY A 41 -6.86 10.19 -14.11
CA GLY A 41 -6.79 11.24 -13.11
C GLY A 41 -7.31 12.58 -13.64
N ILE A 42 -7.35 13.58 -12.76
CA ILE A 42 -7.63 14.97 -13.10
C ILE A 42 -6.57 15.86 -12.46
N ILE A 43 -6.10 16.87 -13.20
CA ILE A 43 -5.26 17.91 -12.63
C ILE A 43 -6.19 18.97 -12.03
N ALA A 44 -6.38 18.94 -10.72
CA ALA A 44 -7.20 19.93 -10.03
C ALA A 44 -6.46 21.27 -9.97
N ARG A 45 -7.09 22.35 -10.47
CA ARG A 45 -6.48 23.68 -10.58
C ARG A 45 -6.87 24.63 -9.45
N ASP A 46 -7.94 24.32 -8.72
CA ASP A 46 -8.54 25.19 -7.69
C ASP A 46 -8.47 24.58 -6.28
N LEU A 47 -7.43 23.78 -6.01
CA LEU A 47 -7.21 23.25 -4.66
C LEU A 47 -6.65 24.33 -3.73
N PRO A 48 -7.04 24.35 -2.44
CA PRO A 48 -6.49 25.28 -1.45
C PRO A 48 -4.96 25.21 -1.30
N LEU A 49 -4.38 24.04 -1.65
CA LEU A 49 -2.95 23.82 -1.71
C LEU A 49 -2.59 23.25 -3.10
N PRO A 50 -1.55 23.79 -3.78
CA PRO A 50 -1.07 23.22 -5.03
C PRO A 50 -0.62 21.77 -4.81
N GLN A 51 -1.13 20.85 -5.63
CA GLN A 51 -0.65 19.47 -5.66
C GLN A 51 0.32 19.33 -6.84
N PRO A 52 1.58 18.94 -6.60
CA PRO A 52 2.52 18.74 -7.69
C PRO A 52 2.04 17.57 -8.57
N VAL A 53 2.12 17.77 -9.89
CA VAL A 53 1.98 16.68 -10.85
C VAL A 53 3.33 15.98 -10.92
N ILE A 54 3.35 14.67 -10.69
CA ILE A 54 4.57 13.85 -10.69
C ILE A 54 4.64 13.07 -11.98
N ASP A 55 5.76 13.15 -12.70
CA ASP A 55 5.98 12.31 -13.88
C ASP A 55 6.20 10.85 -13.48
N TRP A 56 5.45 9.96 -14.09
CA TRP A 56 5.56 8.52 -13.86
C TRP A 56 6.80 7.97 -14.57
N PRO A 57 7.73 7.33 -13.86
CA PRO A 57 9.04 6.98 -14.44
C PRO A 57 9.08 5.61 -15.13
N LEU A 58 8.01 4.81 -15.02
CA LEU A 58 7.95 3.45 -15.58
C LEU A 58 7.13 3.42 -16.87
N ALA A 59 6.81 2.21 -17.34
CA ALA A 59 5.97 1.98 -18.50
C ALA A 59 4.63 2.72 -18.41
N ASP A 60 4.06 3.03 -19.58
CA ASP A 60 2.87 3.86 -19.67
C ASP A 60 1.67 3.26 -18.93
N LEU A 61 1.13 3.99 -17.96
CA LEU A 61 -0.04 3.59 -17.16
C LEU A 61 -1.29 3.31 -17.98
N ALA A 62 -1.38 3.82 -19.22
CA ALA A 62 -2.46 3.52 -20.14
C ALA A 62 -2.48 2.05 -20.62
N THR A 63 -1.30 1.41 -20.69
CA THR A 63 -1.13 0.10 -21.35
C THR A 63 -0.49 -0.94 -20.44
N ALA A 64 0.31 -0.52 -19.47
CA ALA A 64 0.99 -1.41 -18.54
C ALA A 64 -0.02 -2.14 -17.62
N GLY A 65 0.32 -3.39 -17.27
CA GLY A 65 -0.49 -4.23 -16.39
C GLY A 65 -1.71 -4.86 -17.03
N GLN A 66 -2.66 -5.28 -16.19
CA GLN A 66 -3.88 -5.98 -16.57
C GLN A 66 -5.09 -5.07 -16.39
N ALA A 67 -6.00 -5.08 -17.36
CA ALA A 67 -7.29 -4.42 -17.21
C ALA A 67 -8.13 -5.15 -16.15
N VAL A 68 -8.75 -4.40 -15.25
CA VAL A 68 -9.64 -4.98 -14.23
C VAL A 68 -11.04 -5.09 -14.83
N VAL A 69 -11.47 -6.32 -15.13
CA VAL A 69 -12.63 -6.61 -16.01
C VAL A 69 -14.00 -6.30 -15.39
N ASP A 70 -14.08 -5.98 -14.10
CA ASP A 70 -15.35 -5.83 -13.38
C ASP A 70 -15.53 -4.44 -12.73
N ARG A 71 -14.88 -3.41 -13.27
CA ARG A 71 -15.07 -2.03 -12.82
C ARG A 71 -15.74 -1.22 -13.91
N ALA A 72 -16.77 -0.46 -13.53
CA ALA A 72 -17.40 0.56 -14.40
C ALA A 72 -16.43 1.70 -14.81
N VAL A 73 -15.16 1.61 -14.42
CA VAL A 73 -14.11 2.61 -14.61
C VAL A 73 -12.89 1.89 -15.18
N ASP A 74 -12.32 2.44 -16.25
CA ASP A 74 -11.12 1.92 -16.90
C ASP A 74 -9.91 2.07 -15.96
N VAL A 75 -9.55 0.95 -15.33
CA VAL A 75 -8.48 0.85 -14.34
C VAL A 75 -7.58 -0.32 -14.70
N ARG A 76 -6.28 -0.09 -14.62
CA ARG A 76 -5.26 -1.11 -14.83
C ARG A 76 -4.54 -1.44 -13.53
N CYS A 77 -4.43 -2.72 -13.24
CA CYS A 77 -3.69 -3.24 -12.12
C CYS A 77 -2.27 -3.61 -12.55
N GLN A 78 -1.27 -3.24 -11.75
CA GLN A 78 0.13 -3.61 -11.95
C GLN A 78 0.73 -4.02 -10.61
N ALA A 79 1.50 -5.10 -10.61
CA ALA A 79 2.44 -5.40 -9.53
C ALA A 79 3.82 -4.90 -9.93
N LEU A 80 4.39 -4.03 -9.09
CA LEU A 80 5.74 -3.52 -9.20
C LEU A 80 6.62 -4.36 -8.27
N THR A 81 7.79 -4.76 -8.75
CA THR A 81 8.75 -5.59 -8.00
C THR A 81 10.18 -5.14 -8.28
N GLY A 82 11.13 -5.53 -7.43
CA GLY A 82 12.55 -5.32 -7.70
C GLY A 82 12.93 -3.87 -7.95
N ASP A 83 13.55 -3.57 -9.08
CA ASP A 83 14.04 -2.23 -9.42
C ASP A 83 12.92 -1.23 -9.70
N ASP A 84 11.74 -1.69 -10.14
CA ASP A 84 10.57 -0.82 -10.30
C ASP A 84 10.14 -0.26 -8.94
N VAL A 85 10.08 -1.09 -7.90
CA VAL A 85 9.76 -0.65 -6.52
C VAL A 85 10.79 0.34 -6.03
N LYS A 86 12.10 0.06 -6.21
CA LYS A 86 13.16 1.00 -5.82
C LYS A 86 13.02 2.35 -6.54
N THR A 87 12.59 2.33 -7.79
CA THR A 87 12.40 3.52 -8.62
C THR A 87 11.21 4.35 -8.14
N VAL A 88 10.07 3.72 -7.84
CA VAL A 88 8.82 4.45 -7.54
C VAL A 88 8.57 4.70 -6.05
N LEU A 89 9.09 3.87 -5.15
CA LEU A 89 8.75 3.96 -3.73
C LEU A 89 9.09 5.33 -3.11
N PRO A 90 10.25 5.97 -3.41
CA PRO A 90 10.54 7.30 -2.91
C PRO A 90 9.56 8.38 -3.40
N LEU A 91 9.01 8.22 -4.62
CA LEU A 91 7.99 9.12 -5.18
C LEU A 91 6.65 8.91 -4.47
N LEU A 92 6.26 7.64 -4.27
CA LEU A 92 5.00 7.27 -3.64
C LEU A 92 4.96 7.64 -2.15
N GLN A 93 6.10 7.61 -1.45
CA GLN A 93 6.21 8.06 -0.06
C GLN A 93 5.98 9.57 0.12
N GLN A 94 6.21 10.36 -0.93
CA GLN A 94 5.96 11.82 -0.93
C GLN A 94 4.57 12.16 -1.45
N ALA A 95 3.91 11.21 -2.12
CA ALA A 95 2.58 11.39 -2.67
C ALA A 95 1.49 11.31 -1.58
N ASN A 96 0.36 11.94 -1.86
CA ASN A 96 -0.85 11.85 -1.05
C ASN A 96 -2.06 11.51 -1.94
N GLY A 97 -3.24 11.38 -1.35
CA GLY A 97 -4.46 11.01 -2.09
C GLY A 97 -4.91 11.98 -3.19
N LEU A 98 -4.36 13.20 -3.24
CA LEU A 98 -4.63 14.20 -4.27
C LEU A 98 -3.50 14.31 -5.31
N THR A 99 -2.40 13.57 -5.15
CA THR A 99 -1.29 13.57 -6.10
C THR A 99 -1.74 13.01 -7.44
N THR A 100 -1.49 13.78 -8.49
CA THR A 100 -1.72 13.37 -9.88
C THR A 100 -0.41 12.93 -10.51
N PHE A 101 -0.41 11.77 -11.13
CA PHE A 101 0.73 11.27 -11.90
C PHE A 101 0.51 11.55 -13.38
N ARG A 102 1.59 11.84 -14.11
CA ARG A 102 1.55 12.02 -15.56
C ARG A 102 2.28 10.88 -16.25
N SER A 103 1.60 10.19 -17.16
CA SER A 103 2.14 9.09 -17.96
C SER A 103 1.61 9.23 -19.38
N GLY A 104 2.46 9.08 -20.41
CA GLY A 104 2.05 9.27 -21.80
C GLY A 104 1.43 10.66 -22.08
N GLY A 105 1.78 11.67 -21.27
CA GLY A 105 1.19 13.01 -21.31
C GLY A 105 -0.23 13.13 -20.72
N GLN A 106 -0.81 12.05 -20.20
CA GLN A 106 -2.14 12.03 -19.60
C GLN A 106 -2.08 11.95 -18.06
N PRO A 107 -3.07 12.52 -17.35
CA PRO A 107 -3.14 12.45 -15.90
C PRO A 107 -3.71 11.12 -15.40
N TYR A 108 -3.15 10.61 -14.30
CA TYR A 108 -3.54 9.38 -13.63
C TYR A 108 -3.64 9.58 -12.11
N GLY A 109 -4.64 8.94 -11.52
CA GLY A 109 -4.71 8.70 -10.08
C GLY A 109 -4.24 7.28 -9.79
N LEU A 110 -3.52 7.09 -8.68
CA LEU A 110 -3.00 5.80 -8.26
C LEU A 110 -3.60 5.40 -6.90
N ILE A 111 -4.07 4.16 -6.80
CA ILE A 111 -4.27 3.49 -5.52
C ILE A 111 -3.10 2.53 -5.33
N VAL A 112 -2.35 2.71 -4.25
CA VAL A 112 -1.09 2.00 -3.99
C VAL A 112 -1.24 1.18 -2.72
N ARG A 113 -0.78 -0.08 -2.75
CA ARG A 113 -0.65 -0.88 -1.53
C ARG A 113 0.49 -1.89 -1.62
N PRO A 114 1.14 -2.21 -0.49
CA PRO A 114 1.98 -3.40 -0.38
C PRO A 114 1.23 -4.67 -0.78
N LEU A 115 1.93 -5.57 -1.46
CA LEU A 115 1.51 -6.96 -1.63
C LEU A 115 2.03 -7.80 -0.46
N LEU A 116 1.17 -8.68 0.06
CA LEU A 116 1.56 -9.63 1.09
C LEU A 116 2.20 -10.89 0.46
N PRO A 117 3.03 -11.65 1.22
CA PRO A 117 3.55 -12.92 0.74
C PRO A 117 2.43 -13.87 0.31
N GLY A 118 2.56 -14.45 -0.89
CA GLY A 118 1.57 -15.37 -1.46
C GLY A 118 0.33 -14.71 -2.06
N GLU A 119 0.21 -13.38 -2.00
CA GLU A 119 -0.88 -12.66 -2.65
C GLU A 119 -0.68 -12.61 -4.18
N PRO A 120 -1.74 -12.82 -4.99
CA PRO A 120 -1.65 -12.64 -6.44
C PRO A 120 -1.30 -11.19 -6.82
N ASP A 121 -0.71 -11.01 -7.98
CA ASP A 121 -0.27 -9.70 -8.48
C ASP A 121 -1.45 -8.78 -8.80
N CYS A 122 -2.35 -9.32 -9.60
CA CYS A 122 -3.61 -8.82 -10.11
C CYS A 122 -4.46 -10.07 -10.45
#